data_AF-X1Q8Q6-F1
#
_entry.id   AF-X1Q8Q6-F1
#
_cell.length_a   1.000
_cell.length_b   1.000
_cell.length_c   1.000
_cell.angle_alpha   90.00
_cell.angle_beta   90.00
_cell.angle_gamma   90.00
#
_symmetry.space_group_name_H-M   'P 1'
#
loop_
_entity.id
_entity.type
_entity.pdbx_description
1 polymer ?
#
loop_
_entity_poly.entity_id
_entity_poly.type
_entity_poly.pdbx_seq_one_letter_code
_entity_poly.pdbx_strand_id
1 'polypeptide(L)'
;LTNKENTKKVCLAGGVPFRWSTINDPEMQKKFPEYKILAEALKYADPDWRPIIPEWPEVEIEHLGIGVNLVLTGAKSPEEAMNAEVEPVREIMEKAGYYTWLK
;
A
#
# COMPACT_ATOMS: atom_id res chain seq x y z
N LEU A 1 14.93 15.93 -9.54
CA LEU A 1 14.33 15.80 -8.20
C LEU A 1 14.81 14.55 -7.45
N THR A 2 14.84 13.37 -8.06
CA THR A 2 14.97 12.09 -7.32
C THR A 2 16.40 11.52 -7.19
N ASN A 3 17.48 12.26 -7.45
CA ASN A 3 18.85 11.73 -7.32
C ASN A 3 19.28 11.59 -5.84
N LYS A 4 20.41 10.90 -5.55
CA LYS A 4 20.88 10.64 -4.18
C LYS A 4 20.99 11.90 -3.32
N GLU A 5 21.62 12.94 -3.86
CA GLU A 5 21.84 14.21 -3.15
C GLU A 5 20.51 14.89 -2.81
N ASN A 6 19.61 14.98 -3.78
CA ASN A 6 18.30 15.61 -3.59
C ASN A 6 17.40 14.79 -2.67
N THR A 7 17.45 13.45 -2.71
CA THR A 7 16.74 12.61 -1.73
C THR A 7 17.22 12.92 -0.31
N LYS A 8 18.54 13.05 -0.08
CA LYS A 8 19.06 13.43 1.24
C LYS A 8 18.54 14.80 1.68
N LYS A 9 18.54 15.80 0.77
CA LYS A 9 17.98 17.15 1.05
C LYS A 9 16.49 17.11 1.40
N VAL A 10 15.68 16.34 0.66
CA VAL A 10 14.25 16.16 0.91
C VAL A 10 14.00 15.52 2.27
N CYS A 11 14.72 14.44 2.61
CA CYS A 11 14.63 13.80 3.92
C CYS A 11 14.98 14.76 5.07
N LEU A 12 16.01 15.57 4.90
CA LEU A 12 16.40 16.58 5.89
C LEU A 12 15.34 17.69 6.08
N ALA A 13 14.51 17.92 5.06
CA ALA A 13 13.37 18.85 5.11
C ALA A 13 12.07 18.20 5.62
N GLY A 14 12.10 16.94 6.07
CA GLY A 14 10.94 16.21 6.59
C GLY A 14 10.24 15.29 5.58
N GLY A 15 10.82 15.10 4.39
CA GLY A 15 10.33 14.14 3.41
C GLY A 15 10.70 12.69 3.73
N VAL A 16 10.12 11.76 2.98
CA VAL A 16 10.30 10.31 3.17
C VAL A 16 11.48 9.80 2.32
N PRO A 17 12.34 8.91 2.86
CA PRO A 17 13.41 8.31 2.07
C PRO A 17 12.87 7.25 1.11
N PHE A 18 13.29 7.32 -0.15
CA PHE A 18 12.93 6.33 -1.19
C PHE A 18 14.16 5.73 -1.88
N ARG A 19 15.36 5.87 -1.27
CA ARG A 19 16.61 5.29 -1.75
C ARG A 19 17.34 4.57 -0.63
N TRP A 20 17.78 3.34 -0.91
CA TRP A 20 18.66 2.58 -0.02
C TRP A 20 19.91 3.37 0.39
N SER A 21 20.49 4.14 -0.52
CA SER A 21 21.67 4.98 -0.22
C SER A 21 21.41 6.09 0.80
N THR A 22 20.15 6.48 1.02
CA THR A 22 19.76 7.46 2.04
C THR A 22 19.30 6.77 3.32
N ILE A 23 18.58 5.65 3.20
CA ILE A 23 18.13 4.82 4.33
C ILE A 23 19.32 4.22 5.09
N ASN A 24 20.36 3.81 4.37
CA ASN A 24 21.58 3.20 4.93
C ASN A 24 22.72 4.20 5.18
N ASP A 25 22.50 5.50 4.98
CA ASP A 25 23.52 6.53 5.28
C ASP A 25 23.68 6.65 6.82
N PRO A 26 24.89 6.46 7.39
CA PRO A 26 25.10 6.51 8.83
C PRO A 26 24.71 7.85 9.47
N GLU A 27 24.90 8.98 8.79
CA GLU A 27 24.49 10.29 9.29
C GLU A 27 22.98 10.41 9.33
N MET A 28 22.30 9.86 8.31
CA MET A 28 20.84 9.85 8.25
C MET A 28 20.26 8.93 9.31
N GLN A 29 20.81 7.73 9.51
CA GLN A 29 20.37 6.82 10.59
C GLN A 29 20.66 7.37 11.98
N LYS A 30 21.69 8.22 12.15
CA LYS A 30 21.94 8.91 13.42
C LYS A 30 20.87 9.96 13.70
N LYS A 31 20.43 10.70 12.67
CA LYS A 31 19.39 11.74 12.78
C LYS A 31 17.98 11.17 12.84
N PHE A 32 17.74 10.09 12.11
CA PHE A 32 16.46 9.39 11.95
C PHE A 32 16.67 7.90 12.32
N PRO A 33 16.73 7.55 13.62
CA PRO A 33 16.97 6.17 14.06
C PRO A 33 15.99 5.15 13.47
N GLU A 34 14.76 5.58 13.17
CA GLU A 34 13.72 4.79 12.51
C GLU A 34 14.14 4.28 11.12
N TYR A 35 15.14 4.89 10.47
CA TYR A 35 15.65 4.42 9.17
C TYR A 35 16.29 3.03 9.28
N LYS A 36 16.81 2.64 10.46
CA LYS A 36 17.29 1.28 10.69
C LYS A 36 16.16 0.26 10.65
N ILE A 37 15.03 0.58 11.29
CA ILE A 37 13.83 -0.26 11.27
C ILE A 37 13.24 -0.29 9.87
N LEU A 38 13.19 0.86 9.18
CA LEU A 38 12.73 0.93 7.80
C LEU A 38 13.60 0.06 6.87
N ALA A 39 14.92 0.09 7.03
CA ALA A 39 15.84 -0.74 6.24
C ALA A 39 15.57 -2.24 6.39
N GLU A 40 15.21 -2.67 7.61
CA GLU A 40 14.87 -4.06 7.89
C GLU A 40 13.49 -4.41 7.32
N ALA A 41 12.48 -3.58 7.58
CA ALA A 41 11.11 -3.81 7.14
C ALA A 41 11.01 -3.90 5.60
N LEU A 42 11.77 -3.07 4.88
CA LEU A 42 11.78 -3.07 3.42
C LEU A 42 12.31 -4.36 2.78
N LYS A 43 13.00 -5.23 3.53
CA LYS A 43 13.41 -6.56 3.04
C LYS A 43 12.22 -7.52 2.90
N TYR A 44 11.14 -7.25 3.63
CA TYR A 44 9.94 -8.08 3.71
C TYR A 44 8.72 -7.42 3.07
N ALA A 45 8.88 -6.19 2.57
CA ALA A 45 7.80 -5.47 1.93
C ALA A 45 7.51 -6.07 0.55
N ASP A 46 6.23 -6.28 0.25
CA ASP A 46 5.77 -6.58 -1.10
C ASP A 46 5.62 -5.28 -1.89
N PRO A 47 6.43 -5.04 -2.94
CA PRO A 47 6.28 -3.86 -3.78
C PRO A 47 4.94 -3.82 -4.52
N ASP A 48 4.33 -4.98 -4.76
CA ASP A 48 3.08 -5.15 -5.51
C ASP A 48 1.88 -5.39 -4.56
N TRP A 49 1.92 -4.80 -3.36
CA TRP A 49 0.88 -4.92 -2.33
C TRP A 49 -0.54 -4.53 -2.78
N ARG A 50 -0.65 -3.77 -3.88
CA ARG A 50 -1.91 -3.45 -4.53
C ARG A 50 -1.86 -3.73 -6.04
N PRO A 51 -2.95 -4.25 -6.62
CA PRO A 51 -3.15 -4.25 -8.06
C PRO A 51 -2.91 -2.88 -8.71
N ILE A 52 -2.11 -2.86 -9.76
CA ILE A 52 -1.91 -1.67 -10.61
C ILE A 52 -2.88 -1.73 -11.79
N ILE A 53 -4.18 -1.59 -11.48
CA ILE A 53 -5.28 -1.56 -12.45
C ILE A 53 -6.12 -0.28 -12.26
N PRO A 54 -6.79 0.24 -13.31
CA PRO A 54 -7.63 1.44 -13.21
C PRO A 54 -8.75 1.35 -12.17
N GLU A 55 -9.25 0.15 -11.90
CA GLU A 55 -10.38 -0.14 -11.01
C GLU A 55 -9.98 -0.22 -9.53
N TRP A 56 -8.68 -0.29 -9.23
CA TRP A 56 -8.19 -0.45 -7.86
C TRP A 56 -8.74 0.61 -6.87
N PRO A 57 -8.83 1.91 -7.22
CA PRO A 57 -9.39 2.90 -6.31
C PRO A 57 -10.83 2.60 -5.89
N GLU A 58 -11.66 2.09 -6.79
CA GLU A 58 -13.06 1.70 -6.50
C GLU A 58 -13.08 0.49 -5.54
N VAL A 59 -12.28 -0.54 -5.84
CA VAL A 59 -12.12 -1.73 -4.99
C VAL A 59 -11.61 -1.37 -3.58
N GLU A 60 -10.59 -0.51 -3.49
CA GLU A 60 -9.99 -0.13 -2.22
C GLU A 60 -10.93 0.72 -1.36
N ILE A 61 -11.49 1.78 -1.93
CA ILE A 61 -12.24 2.80 -1.17
C ILE A 61 -13.64 2.29 -0.84
N GLU A 62 -14.36 1.72 -1.82
CA GLU A 62 -15.77 1.41 -1.69
C GLU A 62 -16.03 0.03 -1.08
N HIS A 63 -15.07 -0.89 -1.16
CA HIS A 63 -15.23 -2.25 -0.68
C HIS A 63 -14.28 -2.60 0.46
N LEU A 64 -12.96 -2.68 0.18
CA LEU A 64 -12.00 -3.10 1.19
C LEU A 64 -11.97 -2.16 2.40
N GLY A 65 -11.98 -0.85 2.17
CA GLY A 65 -11.96 0.15 3.24
C GLY A 65 -13.19 0.09 4.14
N ILE A 66 -14.38 -0.09 3.54
CA ILE A 66 -15.65 -0.23 4.29
C ILE A 66 -15.66 -1.55 5.07
N GLY A 67 -15.29 -2.66 4.43
CA GLY A 67 -15.21 -3.98 5.07
C GLY A 67 -14.28 -3.97 6.27
N VAL A 68 -13.08 -3.40 6.14
CA VAL A 68 -12.12 -3.25 7.25
C VAL A 68 -12.70 -2.37 8.35
N ASN A 69 -13.36 -1.27 8.02
CA ASN A 69 -13.98 -0.40 9.03
C ASN A 69 -15.04 -1.14 9.85
N LEU A 70 -15.92 -1.92 9.21
CA LEU A 70 -16.96 -2.70 9.89
C LEU A 70 -16.38 -3.74 10.86
N VAL A 71 -15.23 -4.34 10.52
CA VAL A 71 -14.50 -5.24 11.42
C VAL A 71 -13.93 -4.48 12.61
N LEU A 72 -13.27 -3.34 12.36
CA LEU A 72 -12.65 -2.54 13.41
C LEU A 72 -13.66 -1.98 14.42
N THR A 73 -14.88 -1.66 13.98
CA THR A 73 -15.96 -1.20 14.86
C THR A 73 -16.73 -2.35 15.53
N GLY A 74 -16.41 -3.61 15.21
CA GLY A 74 -17.12 -4.79 15.70
C GLY A 74 -18.54 -4.93 15.15
N ALA A 75 -18.87 -4.26 14.04
CA ALA A 75 -20.18 -4.34 13.39
C ALA A 75 -20.36 -5.64 12.61
N LYS A 76 -19.27 -6.23 12.11
CA LYS A 76 -19.21 -7.55 11.47
C LYS A 76 -17.97 -8.31 11.92
N SER A 77 -18.02 -9.65 11.86
CA SER A 77 -16.80 -10.46 11.95
C SER A 77 -15.92 -10.26 10.69
N PRO A 78 -14.61 -10.58 10.76
CA PRO A 78 -13.73 -10.52 9.58
C PRO A 78 -14.26 -11.32 8.39
N GLU A 79 -14.77 -12.52 8.62
CA GLU A 79 -15.30 -13.38 7.57
C GLU A 79 -16.57 -12.79 6.94
N GLU A 80 -17.53 -12.35 7.75
CA GLU A 80 -18.76 -11.73 7.23
C GLU A 80 -18.49 -10.43 6.46
N ALA A 81 -17.54 -9.62 6.92
CA ALA A 81 -17.16 -8.40 6.24
C ALA A 81 -16.53 -8.69 4.88
N MET A 82 -15.54 -9.59 4.81
CA MET A 82 -14.83 -9.87 3.56
C MET A 82 -15.70 -10.66 2.56
N ASN A 83 -16.51 -11.61 3.04
CA ASN A 83 -17.43 -12.36 2.16
C ASN A 83 -18.47 -11.44 1.50
N ALA A 84 -18.89 -10.38 2.18
CA ALA A 84 -19.84 -9.41 1.62
C ALA A 84 -19.26 -8.60 0.44
N GLU A 85 -17.93 -8.47 0.36
CA GLU A 85 -17.25 -7.67 -0.67
C GLU A 85 -16.86 -8.50 -1.92
N VAL A 86 -16.97 -9.83 -1.88
CA VAL A 86 -16.56 -10.71 -3.00
C VAL A 86 -17.38 -10.41 -4.27
N GLU A 87 -18.71 -10.39 -4.15
CA GLU A 87 -19.59 -10.20 -5.30
C GLU A 87 -19.51 -8.78 -5.89
N PRO A 88 -19.51 -7.69 -5.09
CA PRO A 88 -19.30 -6.35 -5.63
C PRO A 88 -17.95 -6.19 -6.36
N VAL A 89 -16.86 -6.70 -5.79
CA VAL A 89 -15.55 -6.66 -6.46
C VAL A 89 -15.58 -7.48 -7.75
N ARG A 90 -16.24 -8.64 -7.76
CA ARG A 90 -16.43 -9.46 -8.98
C ARG A 90 -17.18 -8.68 -10.07
N GLU A 91 -18.22 -7.92 -9.73
CA GLU A 91 -18.97 -7.10 -10.68
C GLU A 91 -18.11 -5.98 -11.29
N ILE A 92 -17.26 -5.33 -10.50
CA ILE A 92 -16.29 -4.34 -10.99
C ILE A 92 -15.36 -4.98 -12.03
N MET A 93 -14.79 -6.14 -11.68
CA MET A 93 -13.88 -6.87 -12.58
C MET A 93 -14.61 -7.34 -13.86
N GLU A 94 -15.86 -7.75 -13.76
CA GLU A 94 -16.69 -8.12 -14.92
C GLU A 94 -16.94 -6.95 -15.85
N LYS A 95 -17.34 -5.80 -15.29
CA LYS A 95 -17.57 -4.55 -16.04
C LYS A 95 -16.30 -4.04 -16.73
N ALA A 96 -15.14 -4.23 -16.11
CA ALA A 96 -13.84 -3.91 -16.68
C ALA A 96 -13.34 -4.95 -17.71
N GLY A 97 -14.08 -6.04 -17.90
CA GLY A 97 -13.81 -7.02 -18.95
C GLY A 97 -12.84 -8.14 -18.55
N TYR A 98 -12.55 -8.31 -17.26
CA TYR A 98 -11.66 -9.36 -16.76
C TYR A 98 -12.25 -10.78 -16.80
N TYR A 99 -13.44 -10.98 -17.36
CA TYR A 99 -14.06 -12.30 -17.49
C TYR A 99 -14.55 -12.60 -18.92
N THR A 100 -14.19 -11.77 -19.91
CA THR A 100 -14.72 -11.90 -21.28
C THR A 100 -14.28 -13.19 -21.98
N TRP A 101 -13.24 -13.87 -21.48
CA TRP A 101 -12.72 -15.14 -22.01
C TRP A 101 -13.40 -16.39 -21.43
N LEU A 102 -14.34 -16.25 -20.48
CA LEU A 102 -15.11 -17.37 -19.92
C LEU A 102 -16.33 -17.75 -20.78
N LYS A 103 -16.36 -17.32 -22.05
CA LYS A 103 -17.40 -17.64 -23.03
C LYS A 103 -17.02 -18.81 -23.92
#